data_AF-A0A8I0AF50-F1
#
_entry.id   AF-A0A8I0AF50-F1
#
_cell.length_a   1.000
_cell.length_b   1.000
_cell.length_c   1.000
_cell.angle_alpha   90.00
_cell.angle_beta   90.00
_cell.angle_gamma   90.00
#
_symmetry.space_group_name_H-M   'P 1'
#
loop_
_entity.id
_entity.type
_entity.pdbx_description
1 polymer ?
#
loop_
_entity_poly.entity_id
_entity_poly.type
_entity_poly.pdbx_seq_one_letter_code
_entity_poly.pdbx_strand_id
1 'polypeptide(L)'
;MIKETKSKYVIMEFGGNYCGYNWIEISENPDKEHYSKSSITEFIEIYSYLIDEFKKIGKEPVLLSLPPIDSTKYFDYISKKLNTDNILKLMEGNKQFLTNWHERYI
;
A
#
# COMPACT_ATOMS: atom_id res chain seq x y z
N MET A 1 7.49 9.71 -23.44
CA MET A 1 8.25 8.74 -22.61
C MET A 1 7.75 7.29 -22.69
N ILE A 2 6.54 6.90 -22.22
CA ILE A 2 6.06 5.49 -22.34
C ILE A 2 5.48 5.17 -23.73
N LYS A 3 4.74 6.12 -24.34
CA LYS A 3 4.14 5.93 -25.67
C LYS A 3 5.16 5.82 -26.81
N GLU A 4 6.29 6.53 -26.67
CA GLU A 4 7.30 6.68 -27.72
C GLU A 4 8.39 5.59 -27.67
N THR A 5 8.47 4.81 -26.58
CA THR A 5 9.44 3.71 -26.50
C THR A 5 9.02 2.54 -27.39
N LYS A 6 10.01 1.79 -27.91
CA LYS A 6 9.80 0.53 -28.63
C LYS A 6 9.47 -0.64 -27.70
N SER A 7 9.64 -0.49 -26.39
CA SER A 7 9.34 -1.54 -25.41
C SER A 7 7.87 -1.95 -25.50
N LYS A 8 7.62 -3.26 -25.58
CA LYS A 8 6.27 -3.83 -25.58
C LYS A 8 5.67 -3.89 -24.18
N TYR A 9 6.49 -4.27 -23.20
CA TYR A 9 6.06 -4.48 -21.83
C TYR A 9 6.22 -3.21 -20.98
N VAL A 10 5.28 -3.00 -20.07
CA VAL A 10 5.36 -1.99 -19.01
C VAL A 10 5.24 -2.73 -17.68
N ILE A 11 6.32 -2.70 -16.89
CA ILE A 11 6.33 -3.31 -15.56
C ILE A 11 5.72 -2.31 -14.57
N MET A 12 4.74 -2.78 -13.81
CA MET A 12 4.02 -2.00 -12.82
C MET A 12 4.27 -2.59 -11.43
N GLU A 13 4.93 -1.80 -10.58
CA GLU A 13 5.24 -2.14 -9.19
C GLU A 13 4.95 -0.91 -8.32
N PHE A 14 3.70 -0.72 -7.89
CA PHE A 14 3.36 0.37 -6.98
C PHE A 14 2.15 0.01 -6.10
N GLY A 15 2.21 0.23 -4.79
CA GLY A 15 1.09 -0.15 -3.93
C GLY A 15 1.42 -0.10 -2.44
N GLY A 16 2.66 -0.43 -2.08
CA GLY A 16 3.08 -0.47 -0.66
C GLY A 16 2.97 0.89 0.06
N ASN A 17 3.03 2.01 -0.66
CA ASN A 17 2.83 3.34 -0.07
C ASN A 17 1.35 3.74 0.06
N TYR A 18 0.46 3.10 -0.72
CA TYR A 18 -0.98 3.42 -0.78
C TYR A 18 -1.76 2.73 0.34
N CYS A 19 -1.30 1.56 0.81
CA CYS A 19 -1.90 0.83 1.92
C CYS A 19 -1.50 1.38 3.31
N GLY A 20 -0.57 2.33 3.38
CA GLY A 20 -0.07 2.87 4.65
C GLY A 20 -1.07 3.77 5.38
N TYR A 21 -0.91 3.91 6.70
CA TYR A 21 -1.68 4.81 7.54
C TYR A 21 -0.90 6.08 7.90
N ASN A 22 -1.57 7.06 8.49
CA ASN A 22 -0.91 8.18 9.17
C ASN A 22 -0.53 7.77 10.60
N TRP A 23 0.64 7.16 10.75
CA TRP A 23 1.11 6.63 12.04
C TRP A 23 1.31 7.70 13.11
N ILE A 24 1.64 8.93 12.72
CA ILE A 24 1.77 10.06 13.66
C ILE A 24 0.40 10.40 14.24
N GLU A 25 -0.62 10.53 13.39
CA GLU A 25 -1.98 10.84 13.84
C GLU A 25 -2.53 9.74 14.76
N ILE A 26 -2.35 8.47 14.41
CA ILE A 26 -2.76 7.32 15.23
C ILE A 26 -2.04 7.35 16.59
N SER A 27 -0.75 7.63 16.59
CA SER A 27 0.05 7.74 17.81
C SER A 27 -0.47 8.84 18.74
N GLU A 28 -0.97 9.95 18.20
CA GLU A 28 -1.44 11.11 18.97
C GLU A 28 -2.93 11.03 19.33
N ASN A 29 -3.75 10.40 18.50
CA ASN A 29 -5.22 10.40 18.61
C ASN A 29 -5.82 9.00 18.40
N PRO A 30 -5.45 7.99 19.18
CA PRO A 30 -5.77 6.57 18.92
C PRO A 30 -7.27 6.22 18.95
N ASP A 31 -8.11 7.10 19.48
CA ASP A 31 -9.56 6.90 19.60
C ASP A 31 -10.34 7.47 18.40
N LYS A 32 -9.64 8.14 17.46
CA LYS A 32 -10.27 8.60 16.21
C LYS A 32 -10.39 7.44 15.23
N GLU A 33 -11.30 7.61 14.27
CA GLU A 33 -11.31 6.74 13.10
C GLU A 33 -10.08 7.02 12.23
N HIS A 34 -9.36 5.97 11.87
CA HIS A 34 -8.20 6.04 11.00
C HIS A 34 -8.40 5.18 9.77
N TYR A 35 -8.09 5.75 8.61
CA TYR A 35 -8.19 5.10 7.32
C TYR A 35 -6.79 5.00 6.70
N SER A 36 -6.58 4.00 5.85
CA SER A 36 -5.41 3.95 5.00
C SER A 36 -5.41 5.13 4.03
N LYS A 37 -4.24 5.49 3.50
CA LYS A 37 -4.09 6.58 2.53
C LYS A 37 -4.91 6.38 1.26
N SER A 38 -5.20 5.14 0.89
CA SER A 38 -6.11 4.79 -0.18
C SER A 38 -6.90 3.56 0.19
N SER A 39 -8.17 3.54 -0.17
CA SER A 39 -9.01 2.36 -0.08
C SER A 39 -8.59 1.30 -1.11
N ILE A 40 -9.01 0.06 -0.88
CA ILE A 40 -8.79 -1.03 -1.84
C ILE A 40 -9.56 -0.78 -3.14
N THR A 41 -10.73 -0.15 -3.06
CA THR A 41 -11.52 0.22 -4.22
C THR A 41 -10.75 1.20 -5.12
N GLU A 42 -10.22 2.28 -4.55
CA GLU A 42 -9.40 3.25 -5.30
C GLU A 42 -8.16 2.60 -5.91
N PHE A 43 -7.52 1.68 -5.18
CA PHE A 43 -6.39 0.92 -5.69
C PHE A 43 -6.77 0.11 -6.94
N ILE A 44 -7.86 -0.65 -6.89
CA ILE A 44 -8.35 -1.45 -8.03
C ILE A 44 -8.74 -0.56 -9.21
N GLU A 45 -9.42 0.56 -8.96
CA GLU A 45 -9.84 1.50 -10.00
C GLU A 45 -8.65 2.10 -10.74
N ILE A 46 -7.64 2.59 -10.01
CA ILE A 46 -6.43 3.17 -10.59
C ILE A 46 -5.67 2.12 -11.41
N TYR A 47 -5.51 0.91 -10.88
CA TYR A 47 -4.82 -0.17 -11.60
C TYR A 47 -5.55 -0.56 -12.88
N SER A 48 -6.87 -0.72 -12.82
CA SER A 48 -7.70 -1.05 -13.97
C SER A 48 -7.60 0.02 -15.05
N TYR A 49 -7.70 1.30 -14.64
CA TYR A 49 -7.53 2.43 -15.53
C TYR A 49 -6.16 2.43 -16.23
N LEU A 50 -5.08 2.25 -15.48
CA LEU A 50 -3.72 2.25 -16.05
C LEU A 50 -3.49 1.07 -17.01
N ILE A 51 -4.01 -0.12 -16.68
CA ILE A 51 -3.96 -1.29 -17.56
C ILE A 51 -4.64 -0.97 -18.89
N ASP A 52 -5.82 -0.35 -18.85
CA ASP A 52 -6.57 0.00 -20.05
C ASP A 52 -5.86 1.07 -20.89
N GLU A 53 -5.30 2.10 -20.24
CA GLU A 53 -4.53 3.13 -20.94
C GLU A 53 -3.29 2.55 -21.63
N PHE A 54 -2.56 1.63 -20.99
CA PHE A 54 -1.41 0.98 -21.61
C PHE A 54 -1.82 0.08 -22.79
N LYS A 55 -2.91 -0.67 -22.66
CA LYS A 55 -3.43 -1.47 -23.77
C LYS A 55 -3.84 -0.61 -24.97
N LYS A 56 -4.46 0.56 -24.75
CA LYS A 56 -4.86 1.49 -25.83
C LYS A 56 -3.69 2.01 -26.66
N ILE A 57 -2.50 2.11 -26.06
CA ILE A 57 -1.28 2.54 -26.76
C ILE A 57 -0.41 1.37 -27.24
N GLY A 58 -0.96 0.15 -27.29
CA GLY A 58 -0.28 -1.04 -27.81
C GLY A 58 0.82 -1.60 -26.88
N LYS A 59 0.72 -1.35 -25.57
CA LYS A 59 1.62 -1.88 -24.56
C LYS A 59 0.97 -3.04 -23.80
N GLU A 60 1.82 -3.93 -23.27
CA GLU A 60 1.43 -5.06 -22.43
C GLU A 60 1.84 -4.77 -20.97
N PRO A 61 0.89 -4.36 -20.11
CA PRO A 61 1.19 -4.19 -18.70
C PRO A 61 1.48 -5.53 -18.03
N VAL A 62 2.54 -5.57 -17.23
CA VAL A 62 2.94 -6.70 -16.39
C VAL A 62 2.91 -6.22 -14.95
N LEU A 63 2.01 -6.77 -14.16
CA LEU A 63 1.89 -6.44 -12.74
C LEU A 63 2.86 -7.29 -11.92
N LEU A 64 3.52 -6.66 -10.97
CA LEU A 64 4.28 -7.34 -9.93
C LEU A 64 3.54 -7.22 -8.60
N SER A 65 3.45 -8.32 -7.88
CA SER A 65 3.02 -8.30 -6.49
C SER A 65 4.02 -7.54 -5.63
N LEU A 66 3.52 -6.87 -4.60
CA LEU A 66 4.40 -6.25 -3.61
C LEU A 66 5.19 -7.34 -2.88
N PRO A 67 6.48 -7.10 -2.54
CA PRO A 67 7.21 -8.02 -1.69
C PRO A 67 6.48 -8.17 -0.34
N PRO A 68 6.47 -9.37 0.25
CA PRO A 68 5.86 -9.58 1.55
C PRO A 68 6.58 -8.76 2.62
N ILE A 69 5.84 -8.32 3.63
CA ILE A 69 6.39 -7.57 4.76
C ILE A 69 6.44 -8.41 6.03
N ASP A 70 7.48 -8.21 6.80
CA ASP A 70 7.62 -8.70 8.17
C ASP A 70 6.92 -7.71 9.10
N SER A 71 5.81 -8.13 9.70
CA SER A 71 4.98 -7.30 10.57
C SER A 71 5.74 -6.72 11.77
N THR A 72 6.69 -7.48 12.34
CA THR A 72 7.46 -7.04 13.50
C THR A 72 8.45 -5.98 13.09
N LYS A 73 9.26 -6.23 12.05
CA LYS A 73 10.23 -5.26 11.54
C LYS A 73 9.56 -3.98 11.04
N TYR A 74 8.41 -4.12 10.37
CA TYR A 74 7.68 -2.96 9.88
C TYR A 74 7.10 -2.15 11.03
N PHE A 75 6.47 -2.80 12.03
CA PHE A 75 5.99 -2.13 13.24
C PHE A 75 7.11 -1.34 13.92
N ASP A 76 8.24 -2.00 14.18
CA ASP A 76 9.39 -1.38 14.85
C ASP A 76 9.99 -0.22 14.04
N TYR A 77 9.79 -0.20 12.72
CA TYR A 77 10.16 0.91 11.85
C TYR A 77 9.18 2.08 11.95
N ILE A 78 7.87 1.83 11.84
CA ILE A 78 6.84 2.89 11.83
C ILE A 78 6.64 3.52 13.20
N SER A 79 6.88 2.78 14.29
CA SER A 79 6.63 3.24 15.65
C SER A 79 7.80 4.01 16.27
N LYS A 80 8.90 4.21 15.52
CA LYS A 80 10.08 4.91 16.03
C LYS A 80 9.72 6.32 16.50
N LYS A 81 9.98 6.60 17.78
CA LYS A 81 9.68 7.89 18.44
C LYS A 81 8.18 8.22 18.52
N LEU A 82 7.30 7.23 18.33
CA LEU A 82 5.86 7.35 18.47
C LEU A 82 5.38 6.54 19.69
N ASN A 83 4.12 6.75 20.07
CA ASN A 83 3.46 5.96 21.10
C ASN A 83 3.08 4.60 20.53
N THR A 84 3.86 3.58 20.86
CA THR A 84 3.68 2.19 20.41
C THR A 84 2.35 1.59 20.86
N ASP A 85 1.90 1.90 22.07
CA ASP A 85 0.66 1.31 22.62
C ASP A 85 -0.56 1.84 21.87
N ASN A 86 -0.55 3.12 21.52
CA ASN A 86 -1.59 3.76 20.72
C ASN A 86 -1.66 3.18 19.30
N ILE A 87 -0.50 2.96 18.66
CA ILE A 87 -0.45 2.33 17.33
C ILE A 87 -0.92 0.87 17.40
N LEU A 88 -0.53 0.14 18.44
CA LEU A 88 -0.91 -1.26 18.61
C LEU A 88 -2.40 -1.43 18.90
N LYS A 89 -3.06 -0.44 19.51
CA LYS A 89 -4.50 -0.42 19.75
C LYS A 89 -5.31 -0.51 18.45
N LEU A 90 -4.90 0.19 17.39
CA LEU A 90 -5.53 0.06 16.06
C LEU A 90 -5.52 -1.38 15.53
N MET A 91 -4.49 -2.14 15.91
CA MET A 91 -4.26 -3.52 15.49
C MET A 91 -4.85 -4.54 16.47
N GLU A 92 -5.63 -4.10 17.46
CA GLU A 92 -6.18 -4.94 18.54
C GLU A 92 -5.10 -5.77 19.26
N GLY A 93 -3.88 -5.23 19.41
CA GLY A 93 -2.78 -5.98 20.03
C GLY A 93 -1.99 -6.87 19.08
N ASN A 94 -2.40 -7.04 17.82
CA ASN A 94 -1.83 -8.01 16.90
C ASN A 94 -1.11 -7.37 15.70
N LYS A 95 0.23 -7.32 15.76
CA LYS A 95 1.08 -6.79 14.67
C LYS A 95 0.87 -7.51 13.33
N GLN A 96 0.39 -8.76 13.31
CA GLN A 96 0.08 -9.49 12.08
C GLN A 96 -0.95 -8.76 11.21
N PHE A 97 -1.75 -7.86 11.80
CA PHE A 97 -2.59 -6.90 11.09
C PHE A 97 -1.85 -6.23 9.92
N LEU A 98 -0.60 -5.81 10.11
CA LEU A 98 0.17 -5.10 9.09
C LEU A 98 0.41 -5.95 7.84
N THR A 99 0.82 -7.21 8.01
CA THR A 99 1.04 -8.13 6.89
C THR A 99 -0.28 -8.46 6.20
N ASN A 100 -1.33 -8.80 6.97
CA ASN A 100 -2.65 -9.10 6.40
C ASN A 100 -3.23 -7.91 5.64
N TRP A 101 -3.00 -6.69 6.12
CA TRP A 101 -3.44 -5.47 5.47
C TRP A 101 -2.67 -5.22 4.16
N HIS A 102 -1.35 -5.40 4.18
CA HIS A 102 -0.49 -5.28 3.00
C HIS A 102 -0.87 -6.26 1.88
N GLU A 103 -1.21 -7.50 2.25
CA GLU A 103 -1.62 -8.55 1.29
C GLU A 103 -2.93 -8.24 0.55
N ARG A 104 -3.75 -7.29 1.03
CA ARG A 104 -4.97 -6.86 0.33
C ARG A 104 -4.72 -5.96 -0.88
N TYR A 105 -3.48 -5.46 -1.03
CA TYR A 105 -3.04 -4.57 -2.10
C TYR A 105 -2.06 -5.27 -3.06
N ILE A 106 -2.13 -6.60 -3.10
CA ILE A 106 -1.38 -7.47 -4.01
C ILE A 106 -2.28 -7.91 -5.15
#